data_AF-A0A5E6N1Y9-F1
#
_entry.id   AF-A0A5E6N1Y9-F1
#
_cell.length_a   1.000
_cell.length_b   1.000
_cell.length_c   1.000
_cell.angle_alpha   90.00
_cell.angle_beta   90.00
_cell.angle_gamma   90.00
#
_symmetry.space_group_name_H-M   'P 1'
#
loop_
_entity.id
_entity.type
_entity.pdbx_description
1 polymer ?
#
loop_
_entity_poly.entity_id
_entity_poly.type
_entity_poly.pdbx_seq_one_letter_code
_entity_poly.pdbx_strand_id
1 'polypeptide(L)'
;MSGKDVNKFTISDEDLKSKLTFKATAFEAGSDNTYSVNIKAEFRFMTGPSSVAYTQTTEKTITVTVTKDPDNGEHVPTFHITTVDVSTPENTDKVIMLATNIDDLKYKTTFTITGGADVKKFTLAGNKLTFKATAFEARKDATYRVKIKATPNIFLPLPGTGLEDEKTLTVTVTKANTGGNPDDNGASYHHS
;
A
#
# COMPACT_ATOMS: atom_id res chain seq x y z
N MET A 1 17.82 2.78 -0.05
CA MET A 1 17.04 3.85 -0.71
C MET A 1 17.97 4.66 -1.60
N SER A 2 17.50 5.22 -2.70
CA SER A 2 18.27 6.09 -3.60
C SER A 2 17.38 7.16 -4.23
N GLY A 3 17.97 8.17 -4.88
CA GLY A 3 17.24 9.26 -5.55
C GLY A 3 17.66 10.66 -5.10
N LYS A 4 17.18 11.68 -5.80
CA LYS A 4 17.56 13.10 -5.57
C LYS A 4 17.13 13.61 -4.18
N ASP A 5 16.00 13.12 -3.66
CA ASP A 5 15.41 13.59 -2.39
C ASP A 5 15.66 12.62 -1.24
N VAL A 6 16.55 11.63 -1.39
CA VAL A 6 16.74 10.54 -0.42
C VAL A 6 17.03 11.02 1.00
N ASN A 7 17.68 12.18 1.16
CA ASN A 7 17.97 12.81 2.44
C ASN A 7 16.72 13.29 3.20
N LYS A 8 15.57 13.42 2.53
CA LYS A 8 14.27 13.75 3.13
C LYS A 8 13.51 12.53 3.61
N PHE A 9 13.98 11.32 3.31
CA PHE A 9 13.32 10.08 3.69
C PHE A 9 14.16 9.28 4.68
N THR A 10 13.49 8.59 5.60
CA THR A 10 14.10 7.60 6.48
C THR A 10 13.31 6.31 6.41
N ILE A 11 14.00 5.17 6.42
CA ILE A 11 13.39 3.85 6.57
C ILE A 11 13.79 3.31 7.94
N SER A 12 12.82 2.80 8.68
CA SER A 12 13.05 2.05 9.91
C SER A 12 12.39 0.69 9.79
N ASP A 13 13.06 -0.35 10.28
CA ASP A 13 12.53 -1.70 10.34
C ASP A 13 12.16 -2.02 11.79
N GLU A 14 10.88 -2.20 12.06
CA GLU A 14 10.36 -2.64 13.37
C GLU A 14 9.42 -3.82 13.17
N ASP A 15 9.64 -4.92 13.89
CA ASP A 15 8.76 -6.10 13.91
C ASP A 15 8.32 -6.61 12.52
N LEU A 16 9.28 -6.77 11.59
CA LEU A 16 9.06 -7.18 10.20
C LEU A 16 8.24 -6.18 9.36
N LYS A 17 8.07 -4.94 9.83
CA LYS A 17 7.45 -3.84 9.09
C LYS A 17 8.48 -2.76 8.81
N SER A 18 8.62 -2.40 7.54
CA SER A 18 9.39 -1.22 7.16
C SER A 18 8.49 0.01 7.18
N LYS A 19 8.84 1.03 7.98
CA LYS A 19 8.19 2.35 7.98
C LYS A 19 9.05 3.33 7.18
N LEU A 20 8.50 3.81 6.08
CA LEU A 20 9.07 4.94 5.33
C LEU A 20 8.50 6.25 5.90
N THR A 21 9.38 7.13 6.37
CA THR A 21 9.00 8.45 6.88
C THR A 21 9.56 9.51 5.95
N PHE A 22 8.72 10.47 5.56
CA PHE A 22 9.10 11.68 4.84
C PHE A 22 9.19 12.85 5.83
N LYS A 23 10.33 13.55 5.85
CA LYS A 23 10.52 14.77 6.63
C LYS A 23 9.90 15.94 5.86
N ALA A 24 8.72 16.36 6.31
CA ALA A 24 7.98 17.44 5.68
C ALA A 24 8.83 18.70 5.53
N THR A 25 8.67 19.36 4.38
CA THR A 25 9.21 20.70 4.11
C THR A 25 8.05 21.67 3.90
N ALA A 26 8.30 22.98 4.02
CA ALA A 26 7.29 23.98 3.71
C ALA A 26 6.78 23.84 2.26
N PHE A 27 5.53 24.20 2.02
CA PHE A 27 5.02 24.39 0.66
C PHE A 27 5.88 25.43 -0.07
N GLU A 28 6.16 25.19 -1.36
CA GLU A 28 7.14 25.88 -2.23
C GLU A 28 8.62 25.66 -1.88
N ALA A 29 8.99 24.74 -0.97
CA ALA A 29 10.40 24.42 -0.70
C ALA A 29 11.07 23.58 -1.81
N GLY A 30 10.28 23.06 -2.77
CA GLY A 30 10.76 22.50 -4.03
C GLY A 30 10.00 23.16 -5.18
N SER A 31 10.60 23.29 -6.37
CA SER A 31 9.99 23.99 -7.51
C SER A 31 8.63 23.44 -7.96
N ASP A 32 8.30 22.20 -7.57
CA ASP A 32 7.07 21.47 -7.89
C ASP A 32 6.42 20.81 -6.66
N ASN A 33 6.90 21.12 -5.44
CA ASN A 33 6.47 20.50 -4.17
C ASN A 33 6.46 18.96 -4.16
N THR A 34 7.21 18.33 -5.06
CA THR A 34 7.16 16.89 -5.29
C THR A 34 8.52 16.27 -5.01
N TYR A 35 8.51 15.26 -4.14
CA TYR A 35 9.70 14.57 -3.67
C TYR A 35 9.61 13.09 -4.01
N SER A 36 10.70 12.51 -4.48
CA SER A 36 10.73 11.10 -4.85
C SER A 36 11.90 10.33 -4.25
N VAL A 37 11.62 9.07 -3.91
CA VAL A 37 12.63 8.14 -3.41
C VAL A 37 12.43 6.77 -4.05
N ASN A 38 13.52 6.15 -4.46
CA ASN A 38 13.54 4.77 -4.93
C ASN A 38 13.77 3.84 -3.74
N ILE A 39 12.85 2.90 -3.56
CA ILE A 39 12.89 1.87 -2.54
C ILE A 39 13.19 0.54 -3.21
N LYS A 40 14.25 -0.13 -2.76
CA LYS A 40 14.61 -1.48 -3.17
C LYS A 40 14.23 -2.45 -2.04
N ALA A 41 13.37 -3.40 -2.33
CA ALA A 41 13.09 -4.52 -1.44
C ALA A 41 13.90 -5.74 -1.91
N GLU A 42 14.42 -6.50 -0.95
CA GLU A 42 15.28 -7.65 -1.20
C GLU A 42 14.76 -8.86 -0.44
N PHE A 43 14.59 -9.97 -1.15
CA PHE A 43 14.23 -11.27 -0.60
C PHE A 43 15.38 -12.24 -0.81
N ARG A 44 15.89 -12.82 0.28
CA ARG A 44 16.98 -13.80 0.27
C ARG A 44 16.47 -15.15 0.71
N PHE A 45 16.81 -16.20 -0.04
CA PHE A 45 16.58 -17.58 0.38
C PHE A 45 17.80 -18.46 0.08
N MET A 46 18.02 -19.44 0.95
CA MET A 46 19.13 -20.39 0.85
C MET A 46 18.58 -21.77 0.48
N THR A 47 19.23 -22.43 -0.49
CA THR A 47 18.89 -23.81 -0.85
C THR A 47 19.93 -24.78 -0.28
N GLY A 48 19.59 -25.43 0.84
CA GLY A 48 20.32 -26.57 1.36
C GLY A 48 21.71 -26.29 1.99
N PRO A 49 22.38 -27.35 2.48
CA PRO A 49 23.57 -27.25 3.34
C PRO A 49 24.87 -26.81 2.63
N SER A 50 24.90 -26.73 1.29
CA SER A 50 26.06 -26.27 0.49
C SER A 50 25.84 -24.87 -0.14
N SER A 51 25.03 -24.05 0.51
CA SER A 51 24.29 -22.86 0.05
C SER A 51 24.87 -21.98 -1.07
N VAL A 52 24.15 -21.93 -2.20
CA VAL A 52 24.04 -20.73 -3.05
C VAL A 52 22.92 -19.85 -2.46
N ALA A 53 23.19 -18.58 -2.20
CA ALA A 53 22.17 -17.62 -1.78
C ALA A 53 21.52 -17.02 -3.03
N TYR A 54 20.21 -17.19 -3.17
CA TYR A 54 19.44 -16.51 -4.21
C TYR A 54 18.87 -15.23 -3.63
N THR A 55 19.09 -14.14 -4.35
CA THR A 55 18.56 -12.82 -4.01
C THR A 55 17.60 -12.39 -5.10
N GLN A 56 16.35 -12.13 -4.73
CA GLN A 56 15.38 -11.46 -5.59
C GLN A 56 15.18 -10.03 -5.11
N THR A 57 15.18 -9.07 -6.03
CA THR A 57 14.97 -7.66 -5.69
C THR A 57 13.87 -7.05 -6.54
N THR A 58 13.11 -6.16 -5.93
CA THR A 58 12.16 -5.30 -6.63
C THR A 58 12.43 -3.85 -6.25
N GLU A 59 12.23 -2.93 -7.19
CA GLU A 59 12.38 -1.51 -6.97
C GLU A 59 11.07 -0.79 -7.26
N LYS A 60 10.78 0.23 -6.44
CA LYS A 60 9.61 1.09 -6.62
C LYS A 60 9.97 2.53 -6.29
N THR A 61 9.58 3.45 -7.17
CA THR A 61 9.62 4.88 -6.88
C THR A 61 8.38 5.26 -6.08
N ILE A 62 8.60 5.90 -4.93
CA ILE A 62 7.56 6.54 -4.14
C ILE A 62 7.66 8.04 -4.35
N THR A 63 6.52 8.66 -4.64
CA THR A 63 6.38 10.11 -4.83
C THR A 63 5.50 10.68 -3.73
N VAL A 64 5.95 11.76 -3.11
CA VAL A 64 5.22 12.54 -2.10
C VAL A 64 5.08 13.96 -2.61
N THR A 65 3.84 14.43 -2.73
CA THR A 65 3.56 15.83 -3.05
C THR A 65 3.10 16.54 -1.77
N VAL A 66 3.77 17.65 -1.44
CA VAL A 66 3.35 18.55 -0.36
C VAL A 66 2.28 19.47 -0.93
N THR A 67 1.07 19.36 -0.42
CA THR A 67 -0.03 20.25 -0.82
C THR A 67 -0.09 21.45 0.12
N LYS A 68 -0.55 22.58 -0.42
CA LYS A 68 -0.84 23.77 0.39
C LYS A 68 -1.91 23.41 1.42
N ASP A 69 -1.73 23.88 2.64
CA ASP A 69 -2.82 23.89 3.62
C ASP A 69 -3.96 24.77 3.05
N PRO A 70 -5.18 24.22 2.86
CA PRO A 70 -6.27 24.96 2.22
C PRO A 70 -6.67 26.23 2.98
N ASP A 71 -6.40 26.33 4.28
CA ASP A 71 -6.77 27.50 5.08
C ASP A 71 -5.61 28.48 5.31
N ASN A 72 -5.92 29.72 4.93
CA ASN A 72 -5.14 30.95 5.03
C ASN A 72 -5.01 31.51 6.46
N GLY A 73 -5.04 30.66 7.50
CA GLY A 73 -4.74 31.08 8.88
C GLY A 73 -5.59 30.47 9.99
N GLU A 74 -6.65 29.70 9.70
CA GLU A 74 -7.35 28.89 10.70
C GLU A 74 -6.95 27.44 10.52
N HIS A 75 -6.16 26.91 11.45
CA HIS A 75 -5.57 25.59 11.34
C HIS A 75 -6.62 24.52 11.64
N VAL A 76 -7.42 24.13 10.65
CA VAL A 76 -8.22 22.91 10.70
C VAL A 76 -7.56 21.87 9.80
N PRO A 77 -6.72 20.97 10.35
CA PRO A 77 -6.11 19.91 9.55
C PRO A 77 -7.20 19.10 8.86
N THR A 78 -7.18 19.04 7.53
CA THR A 78 -8.13 18.20 6.79
C THR A 78 -7.78 16.73 7.01
N PHE A 79 -8.76 15.92 7.39
CA PHE A 79 -8.55 14.50 7.69
C PHE A 79 -8.75 13.65 6.43
N HIS A 80 -7.77 12.80 6.09
CA HIS A 80 -7.81 12.00 4.86
C HIS A 80 -7.23 10.60 5.02
N ILE A 81 -7.80 9.64 4.31
CA ILE A 81 -7.25 8.30 4.08
C ILE A 81 -6.12 8.40 3.04
N THR A 82 -4.90 8.12 3.49
CA THR A 82 -3.69 8.15 2.65
C THR A 82 -3.37 6.80 2.01
N THR A 83 -4.08 5.74 2.41
CA THR A 83 -3.95 4.40 1.81
C THR A 83 -4.15 4.45 0.29
N VAL A 84 -3.22 3.90 -0.47
CA VAL A 84 -3.29 3.85 -1.95
C VAL A 84 -3.83 2.53 -2.45
N ASP A 85 -4.24 2.51 -3.72
CA ASP A 85 -4.58 1.28 -4.43
C ASP A 85 -3.37 0.33 -4.49
N VAL A 86 -3.63 -0.97 -4.50
CA VAL A 86 -2.60 -2.00 -4.44
C VAL A 86 -2.81 -3.10 -5.48
N SER A 87 -1.77 -3.89 -5.70
CA SER A 87 -1.85 -5.14 -6.45
C SER A 87 -1.42 -6.34 -5.60
N THR A 88 -1.89 -7.51 -6.00
CA THR A 88 -1.52 -8.78 -5.39
C THR A 88 -1.47 -9.89 -6.45
N PRO A 89 -0.52 -10.84 -6.35
CA PRO A 89 -0.61 -12.07 -7.12
C PRO A 89 -1.93 -12.79 -6.88
N GLU A 90 -2.43 -13.46 -7.92
CA GLU A 90 -3.60 -14.31 -7.78
C GLU A 90 -3.43 -15.39 -6.72
N ASN A 91 -4.57 -15.88 -6.20
CA ASN A 91 -4.63 -16.95 -5.22
C ASN A 91 -3.84 -16.69 -3.92
N THR A 92 -3.50 -15.42 -3.65
CA THR A 92 -2.78 -15.00 -2.45
C THR A 92 -3.60 -13.96 -1.69
N ASP A 93 -3.81 -14.18 -0.39
CA ASP A 93 -4.43 -13.19 0.49
C ASP A 93 -3.53 -11.95 0.57
N LYS A 94 -4.15 -10.77 0.60
CA LYS A 94 -3.43 -9.50 0.74
C LYS A 94 -3.91 -8.76 1.98
N VAL A 95 -3.01 -8.55 2.92
CA VAL A 95 -3.23 -7.64 4.06
C VAL A 95 -2.79 -6.23 3.65
N ILE A 96 -3.69 -5.27 3.79
CA ILE A 96 -3.50 -3.85 3.52
C ILE A 96 -3.62 -3.11 4.85
N MET A 97 -2.56 -2.38 5.22
CA MET A 97 -2.60 -1.53 6.40
C MET A 97 -3.23 -0.19 6.02
N LEU A 98 -4.38 0.11 6.61
CA LEU A 98 -5.06 1.38 6.42
C LEU A 98 -4.32 2.47 7.20
N ALA A 99 -4.09 3.59 6.52
CA ALA A 99 -3.44 4.77 7.04
C ALA A 99 -4.22 6.04 6.70
N THR A 100 -4.06 7.03 7.56
CA THR A 100 -4.56 8.40 7.43
C THR A 100 -3.39 9.37 7.42
N ASN A 101 -3.64 10.64 7.11
CA ASN A 101 -2.64 11.71 7.23
C ASN A 101 -2.38 12.12 8.70
N ILE A 102 -3.21 11.64 9.63
CA ILE A 102 -2.98 11.71 11.07
C ILE A 102 -2.52 10.31 11.54
N ASP A 103 -1.23 10.18 11.89
CA ASP A 103 -0.60 9.00 12.52
C ASP A 103 -0.07 9.39 13.92
N ASP A 104 -0.87 10.12 14.69
CA ASP A 104 -0.54 10.47 16.08
C ASP A 104 -1.22 9.46 17.01
N LEU A 105 -0.42 8.76 17.82
CA LEU A 105 -0.88 7.79 18.81
C LEU A 105 -1.89 8.38 19.82
N LYS A 106 -1.95 9.70 19.95
CA LYS A 106 -2.95 10.41 20.76
C LYS A 106 -4.36 10.30 20.20
N TYR A 107 -4.53 10.18 18.88
CA TYR A 107 -5.82 10.14 18.21
C TYR A 107 -6.00 8.78 17.55
N LYS A 108 -6.91 7.96 18.07
CA LYS A 108 -7.23 6.68 17.46
C LYS A 108 -8.16 6.91 16.27
N THR A 109 -7.87 6.29 15.13
CA THR A 109 -8.80 6.26 13.99
C THR A 109 -9.56 4.95 13.96
N THR A 110 -10.88 5.02 13.78
CA THR A 110 -11.72 3.86 13.50
C THR A 110 -11.94 3.76 12.00
N PHE A 111 -11.72 2.57 11.44
CA PHE A 111 -12.02 2.27 10.05
C PHE A 111 -13.26 1.38 9.96
N THR A 112 -14.10 1.64 8.96
CA THR A 112 -15.28 0.82 8.66
C THR A 112 -15.41 0.58 7.15
N ILE A 113 -15.96 -0.56 6.76
CA ILE A 113 -16.38 -0.80 5.37
C ILE A 113 -17.80 -0.26 5.21
N THR A 114 -17.98 0.75 4.35
CA THR A 114 -19.29 1.37 4.11
C THR A 114 -19.95 0.91 2.82
N GLY A 115 -19.24 0.15 1.97
CA GLY A 115 -19.79 -0.42 0.75
C GLY A 115 -18.73 -0.83 -0.27
N GLY A 116 -19.11 -0.84 -1.54
CA GLY A 116 -18.27 -1.27 -2.66
C GLY A 116 -18.83 -2.50 -3.37
N ALA A 117 -18.45 -2.67 -4.64
CA ALA A 117 -18.96 -3.77 -5.47
C ALA A 117 -18.53 -5.15 -4.94
N ASP A 118 -17.40 -5.22 -4.25
CA ASP A 118 -16.72 -6.47 -3.92
C ASP A 118 -16.55 -6.70 -2.41
N VAL A 119 -17.37 -6.06 -1.56
CA VAL A 119 -17.27 -6.11 -0.08
C VAL A 119 -17.06 -7.53 0.47
N LYS A 120 -17.71 -8.55 -0.11
CA LYS A 120 -17.59 -9.94 0.33
C LYS A 120 -16.18 -10.53 0.19
N LYS A 121 -15.32 -9.92 -0.63
CA LYS A 121 -13.90 -10.29 -0.78
C LYS A 121 -13.00 -9.64 0.27
N PHE A 122 -13.53 -8.74 1.10
CA PHE A 122 -12.77 -8.01 2.10
C PHE A 122 -13.22 -8.34 3.51
N THR A 123 -12.27 -8.32 4.44
CA THR A 123 -12.53 -8.38 5.89
C THR A 123 -11.70 -7.27 6.55
N LEU A 124 -12.22 -6.70 7.63
CA LEU A 124 -11.56 -5.59 8.33
C LEU A 124 -11.45 -5.91 9.83
N ALA A 125 -10.22 -5.82 10.37
CA ALA A 125 -9.95 -5.95 11.79
C ALA A 125 -9.01 -4.80 12.23
N GLY A 126 -9.55 -3.84 12.99
CA GLY A 126 -8.83 -2.60 13.31
C GLY A 126 -8.51 -1.82 12.04
N ASN A 127 -7.23 -1.57 11.77
CA ASN A 127 -6.74 -0.96 10.53
C ASN A 127 -6.20 -1.98 9.51
N LYS A 128 -6.38 -3.29 9.73
CA LYS A 128 -5.98 -4.34 8.79
C LYS A 128 -7.16 -4.71 7.89
N LEU A 129 -7.10 -4.27 6.64
CA LEU A 129 -8.03 -4.69 5.59
C LEU A 129 -7.44 -5.88 4.84
N THR A 130 -8.09 -7.03 4.92
CA THR A 130 -7.64 -8.26 4.22
C THR A 130 -8.51 -8.49 2.99
N PHE A 131 -7.88 -8.52 1.82
CA PHE A 131 -8.47 -9.01 0.58
C PHE A 131 -8.21 -10.51 0.45
N LYS A 132 -9.28 -11.28 0.22
CA LYS A 132 -9.22 -12.72 0.09
C LYS A 132 -8.67 -13.15 -1.27
N ALA A 133 -7.82 -14.16 -1.25
CA ALA A 133 -7.24 -14.84 -2.38
C ALA A 133 -8.28 -15.06 -3.49
N THR A 134 -7.93 -14.64 -4.69
CA THR A 134 -8.80 -14.72 -5.86
C THR A 134 -7.95 -15.00 -7.09
N ALA A 135 -8.44 -15.87 -7.99
CA ALA A 135 -7.80 -16.18 -9.25
C ALA A 135 -7.81 -14.96 -10.20
N PHE A 136 -6.80 -14.82 -11.06
CA PHE A 136 -6.73 -13.73 -12.03
C PHE A 136 -7.92 -13.78 -13.01
N GLU A 137 -8.24 -15.00 -13.48
CA GLU A 137 -9.31 -15.26 -14.45
C GLU A 137 -10.73 -15.23 -13.85
N ALA A 138 -10.87 -14.92 -12.55
CA ALA A 138 -12.19 -14.86 -11.91
C ALA A 138 -13.08 -13.74 -12.47
N ARG A 139 -12.50 -12.71 -13.10
CA ARG A 139 -13.21 -11.64 -13.81
C ARG A 139 -12.30 -10.92 -14.81
N LYS A 140 -12.90 -10.34 -15.85
CA LYS A 140 -12.20 -9.71 -16.99
C LYS A 140 -11.23 -8.59 -16.60
N ASP A 141 -11.61 -7.72 -15.66
CA ASP A 141 -10.81 -6.55 -15.27
C ASP A 141 -9.84 -6.84 -14.13
N ALA A 142 -9.93 -8.02 -13.50
CA ALA A 142 -9.12 -8.42 -12.33
C ALA A 142 -9.07 -7.39 -11.18
N THR A 143 -10.00 -6.44 -11.13
CA THR A 143 -10.06 -5.40 -10.09
C THR A 143 -11.18 -5.63 -9.09
N TYR A 144 -10.92 -5.29 -7.83
CA TYR A 144 -11.86 -5.45 -6.72
C TYR A 144 -11.91 -4.16 -5.90
N ARG A 145 -13.12 -3.67 -5.62
CA ARG A 145 -13.32 -2.35 -4.99
C ARG A 145 -14.07 -2.46 -3.67
N VAL A 146 -13.56 -1.76 -2.65
CA VAL A 146 -14.20 -1.60 -1.34
C VAL A 146 -14.17 -0.14 -0.93
N LYS A 147 -15.27 0.37 -0.36
CA LYS A 147 -15.35 1.70 0.20
C LYS A 147 -15.04 1.63 1.69
N ILE A 148 -14.03 2.40 2.11
CA ILE A 148 -13.57 2.52 3.49
C ILE A 148 -13.90 3.92 3.99
N LYS A 149 -14.45 3.99 5.18
CA LYS A 149 -14.64 5.23 5.94
C LYS A 149 -13.70 5.25 7.14
N ALA A 150 -13.03 6.36 7.35
CA ALA A 150 -12.21 6.62 8.52
C ALA A 150 -12.87 7.71 9.38
N THR A 151 -12.94 7.47 10.69
CA THR A 151 -13.50 8.40 11.68
C THR A 151 -12.48 8.57 12.80
N PRO A 152 -11.92 9.77 13.02
CA PRO A 152 -10.98 10.04 14.09
C PRO A 152 -11.73 10.11 15.42
N ASN A 153 -11.19 9.47 16.44
CA ASN A 153 -11.70 9.51 17.81
C ASN A 153 -11.09 10.72 18.54
N ILE A 154 -11.65 11.89 18.28
CA ILE A 154 -11.29 13.14 18.97
C ILE A 154 -12.37 13.51 20.00
N PHE A 155 -11.94 13.97 21.17
CA PHE A 155 -12.83 14.28 22.30
C PHE A 155 -13.52 15.65 22.20
N LEU A 156 -13.14 16.51 21.25
CA LEU A 156 -13.67 17.86 21.15
C LEU A 156 -14.61 18.00 19.95
N PRO A 157 -15.88 18.42 20.14
CA PRO A 157 -16.73 18.85 19.04
C PRO A 157 -16.21 20.20 18.54
N LEU A 158 -15.37 20.18 17.51
CA LEU A 158 -15.05 21.39 16.77
C LEU A 158 -16.28 21.73 15.90
N PRO A 159 -16.88 22.93 16.03
CA PRO A 159 -18.02 23.32 15.19
C PRO A 159 -17.59 23.35 13.71
N GLY A 160 -18.34 22.65 12.85
CA GLY A 160 -18.12 22.63 11.40
C GLY A 160 -17.30 21.45 10.85
N THR A 161 -16.90 20.47 11.66
CA THR A 161 -15.91 19.48 11.21
C THR A 161 -16.54 18.14 10.79
N GLY A 162 -16.71 17.98 9.48
CA GLY A 162 -16.78 16.66 8.85
C GLY A 162 -15.39 16.03 8.83
N LEU A 163 -14.88 15.57 9.98
CA LEU A 163 -13.55 14.92 10.08
C LEU A 163 -13.55 13.48 9.61
N GLU A 164 -14.54 13.07 8.82
CA GLU A 164 -14.58 11.72 8.28
C GLU A 164 -14.13 11.77 6.85
N ASP A 165 -13.42 10.74 6.43
CA ASP A 165 -13.05 10.59 5.03
C ASP A 165 -13.52 9.24 4.52
N GLU A 166 -14.05 9.25 3.30
CA GLU A 166 -14.44 8.03 2.59
C GLU A 166 -13.60 7.87 1.33
N LYS A 167 -13.02 6.68 1.15
CA LYS A 167 -12.21 6.35 -0.02
C LYS A 167 -12.60 4.99 -0.56
N THR A 168 -12.73 4.91 -1.88
CA THR A 168 -12.79 3.61 -2.58
C THR A 168 -11.36 3.15 -2.81
N LEU A 169 -11.02 1.99 -2.26
CA LEU A 169 -9.74 1.32 -2.51
C LEU A 169 -9.94 0.24 -3.57
N THR A 170 -8.99 0.17 -4.49
CA THR A 170 -8.93 -0.85 -5.55
C THR A 170 -7.78 -1.81 -5.29
N VAL A 171 -8.08 -3.11 -5.41
CA VAL A 171 -7.08 -4.18 -5.46
C VAL A 171 -7.08 -4.79 -6.86
N THR A 172 -5.94 -4.75 -7.54
CA THR A 172 -5.74 -5.41 -8.84
C THR A 172 -5.04 -6.74 -8.63
N VAL A 173 -5.68 -7.83 -9.04
CA VAL A 173 -5.06 -9.14 -9.07
C VAL A 173 -4.15 -9.23 -10.30
N THR A 174 -2.92 -9.68 -10.11
CA THR A 174 -1.96 -9.92 -11.19
C THR A 174 -1.74 -11.41 -11.35
N LYS A 175 -1.60 -11.86 -12.60
CA LYS A 175 -1.23 -13.25 -12.90
C LYS A 175 0.05 -13.61 -12.13
N ALA A 176 0.05 -14.75 -11.45
CA ALA A 176 1.26 -15.21 -10.80
C ALA A 176 2.31 -15.55 -11.88
N ASN A 177 3.58 -15.22 -11.64
CA ASN A 177 4.65 -15.77 -12.44
C ASN A 177 4.74 -17.27 -12.11
N THR A 178 3.96 -18.08 -12.82
CA THR A 178 4.23 -19.51 -12.92
C THR A 178 5.58 -19.59 -13.63
N GLY A 179 6.65 -19.83 -12.89
CA GLY A 179 7.96 -20.08 -13.48
C GLY A 179 7.82 -21.25 -14.44
N GLY A 180 7.60 -20.95 -15.72
CA GLY A 180 7.71 -21.93 -16.78
C GLY A 180 9.15 -22.38 -16.73
N ASN A 181 9.36 -23.62 -16.30
CA ASN A 181 10.66 -24.23 -16.44
C ASN A 181 11.00 -24.21 -17.94
N PRO A 182 12.12 -23.59 -18.38
CA PRO A 182 12.50 -23.59 -19.80
C PRO A 182 12.74 -25.01 -20.35
N ASP A 183 12.88 -25.99 -19.44
CA ASP A 183 13.23 -27.37 -19.77
C ASP A 183 12.03 -28.29 -20.02
N ASP A 184 10.81 -27.76 -20.21
CA ASP A 184 9.71 -28.53 -20.82
C ASP A 184 9.97 -28.71 -22.32
N ASN A 185 11.07 -29.41 -22.61
CA ASN A 185 11.37 -29.95 -23.92
C ASN A 185 10.27 -30.96 -24.23
N GLY A 186 9.36 -30.58 -25.12
CA GLY A 186 8.39 -31.46 -25.75
C GLY A 186 9.08 -32.65 -26.42
N ALA A 187 9.41 -33.66 -25.63
CA ALA A 187 9.74 -34.99 -26.10
C ALA A 187 8.41 -35.74 -26.23
N SER A 188 7.79 -35.63 -27.41
CA SER A 188 6.76 -36.58 -27.81
C SER A 188 7.41 -37.95 -27.91
N TYR A 189 7.17 -38.82 -26.92
CA TYR A 189 7.39 -40.25 -27.07
C TYR A 189 6.35 -40.77 -28.07
N HIS A 190 6.73 -40.88 -29.35
CA HIS A 190 5.99 -41.69 -30.29
C HIS A 190 6.28 -43.15 -29.98
N HIS A 191 5.29 -43.83 -29.42
CA HIS A 191 5.20 -45.28 -29.40
C HIS A 191 4.11 -45.67 -30.41
N SER A 192 4.52 -46.21 -31.55
CA SER A 192 3.87 -47.24 -32.38
C SER A 192 4.67 -47.40 -33.67
#